data_AF-A0A496UQ72-F1
#
_entry.id   AF-A0A496UQ72-F1
#
_cell.length_a   1.000
_cell.length_b   1.000
_cell.length_c   1.000
_cell.angle_alpha   90.00
_cell.angle_beta   90.00
_cell.angle_gamma   90.00
#
_symmetry.space_group_name_H-M   'P 1'
#
loop_
_entity.id
_entity.type
_entity.pdbx_description
1 polymer ?
#
loop_
_entity_poly.entity_id
_entity_poly.type
_entity_poly.pdbx_seq_one_letter_code
_entity_poly.pdbx_strand_id
1 'polypeptide(L)'
;LLRFHRNEAGKIVKKDDHGPDALMCAMLPFPFIDEFDTAISELLSGNDRERLKVTNKLLDACIHDYDYGACPPRRQCSMGVSMRTSSFYVVISTLGEGERYHEIRRSQFIGRVKTFDDLDALMERYRVLGCIVSAQPEPHLVQRWRKQSHHGHVYIAELLNDGTSKPEWPKWTGRVTVDRTFLLNSAYDEIQEQRWWLPEHAAEIDGGEFYAQVKAPSRVRDMSTGDLRYRWTETGALDNYRMAHAFDHLYGVYRRRCGVVVYVD
;
A
#
# COMPACT_ATOMS: atom_id res chain seq x y z
N LEU A 1 -18.46 28.30 -9.26
CA LEU A 1 -19.37 28.84 -8.21
C LEU A 1 -20.64 28.00 -8.20
N LEU A 2 -20.84 27.17 -7.18
CA LEU A 2 -22.00 26.28 -7.06
C LEU A 2 -23.27 27.09 -6.82
N ARG A 3 -24.26 26.98 -7.71
CA ARG A 3 -25.57 27.63 -7.57
C ARG A 3 -26.60 26.61 -7.08
N PHE A 4 -27.22 26.91 -5.94
CA PHE A 4 -28.31 26.11 -5.37
C PHE A 4 -29.65 26.80 -5.63
N HIS A 5 -30.70 26.02 -5.89
CA HIS A 5 -32.06 26.52 -6.01
C HIS A 5 -33.05 25.56 -5.34
N ARG A 6 -34.26 26.03 -5.03
CA ARG A 6 -35.32 25.17 -4.48
C ARG A 6 -36.16 24.59 -5.62
N ASN A 7 -36.44 23.29 -5.56
CA ASN A 7 -37.39 22.66 -6.48
C ASN A 7 -38.84 22.90 -6.04
N GLU A 8 -39.79 22.41 -6.84
CA GLU A 8 -41.24 22.58 -6.61
C GLU A 8 -41.72 21.96 -5.29
N ALA A 9 -40.98 20.97 -4.76
CA ALA A 9 -41.23 20.39 -3.43
C ALA A 9 -40.56 21.18 -2.29
N GLY A 10 -40.01 22.36 -2.57
CA GLY A 10 -39.36 23.25 -1.60
C GLY A 10 -37.98 22.80 -1.13
N LYS A 11 -37.43 21.71 -1.66
CA LYS A 11 -36.10 21.19 -1.31
C LYS A 11 -35.00 21.92 -2.08
N ILE A 12 -33.94 22.31 -1.37
CA ILE A 12 -32.74 22.90 -1.99
C ILE A 12 -31.99 21.80 -2.73
N VAL A 13 -31.88 21.92 -4.04
CA VAL A 13 -31.18 21.01 -4.93
C VAL A 13 -30.06 21.74 -5.66
N LYS A 14 -28.96 21.02 -5.88
CA LYS A 14 -27.80 21.50 -6.63
C LYS A 14 -28.18 21.59 -8.10
N LYS A 15 -27.96 22.75 -8.72
CA LYS A 15 -28.12 22.89 -10.17
C LYS A 15 -26.83 22.37 -10.81
N ASP A 16 -26.84 21.14 -11.32
CA ASP A 16 -25.72 20.60 -12.10
C ASP A 16 -25.73 21.24 -13.50
N ASP A 17 -25.22 22.47 -13.57
CA ASP A 17 -24.80 23.07 -14.83
C ASP A 17 -23.44 22.46 -15.22
N HIS A 18 -23.42 21.18 -15.60
CA HIS A 18 -22.29 20.60 -16.31
C HIS A 18 -22.39 21.02 -17.79
N GLY A 19 -22.01 22.26 -18.07
CA GLY A 19 -21.70 22.69 -19.42
C GLY A 19 -20.52 21.90 -20.00
N PRO A 20 -20.31 21.94 -21.34
CA PRO A 20 -19.26 21.21 -22.06
C PRO A 20 -17.82 21.47 -21.55
N ASP A 21 -17.62 22.49 -20.72
CA ASP A 21 -16.32 22.85 -20.11
C ASP A 21 -15.80 21.78 -19.13
N ALA A 22 -16.68 21.01 -18.49
CA ALA A 22 -16.26 19.93 -17.58
C ALA A 22 -15.58 18.76 -18.34
N LEU A 23 -15.93 18.57 -19.61
CA LEU A 23 -15.32 17.59 -20.51
C LEU A 23 -13.95 18.07 -21.04
N MET A 24 -13.78 19.38 -21.22
CA MET A 24 -12.50 19.97 -21.63
C MET A 24 -11.41 19.84 -20.56
N CYS A 25 -11.76 19.89 -19.28
CA CYS A 25 -10.80 19.66 -18.19
C CYS A 25 -10.32 18.19 -18.09
N ALA A 26 -11.07 17.22 -18.62
CA ALA A 26 -10.67 15.82 -18.63
C ALA A 26 -9.73 15.44 -19.79
N MET A 27 -9.52 16.35 -20.76
CA MET A 27 -8.77 16.07 -21.99
C MET A 27 -7.44 16.84 -22.13
N LEU A 28 -7.05 17.66 -21.14
CA LEU A 28 -5.79 18.41 -21.18
C LEU A 28 -4.70 17.72 -20.36
N PRO A 29 -3.48 17.54 -20.90
CA PRO A 29 -2.35 16.95 -20.19
C PRO A 29 -1.71 18.05 -19.32
N PHE A 30 -2.35 18.40 -18.21
CA PHE A 30 -1.69 19.18 -17.18
C PHE A 30 -0.90 18.25 -16.27
N PRO A 31 0.38 18.55 -15.96
CA PRO A 31 1.02 17.94 -14.81
C PRO A 31 0.18 18.32 -13.59
N PHE A 32 -0.40 17.33 -12.91
CA PHE A 32 -1.15 17.53 -11.67
C PHE A 32 -0.16 18.03 -10.61
N ILE A 33 -0.03 19.35 -10.48
CA ILE A 33 0.69 19.97 -9.39
C ILE A 33 -0.22 19.86 -8.15
N ASP A 34 0.15 18.93 -7.27
CA ASP A 34 -0.54 18.48 -6.05
C ASP A 34 -0.67 19.57 -4.95
N GLU A 35 -0.24 20.80 -5.23
CA GLU A 35 -0.21 21.90 -4.26
C GLU A 35 -1.63 22.41 -3.93
N PHE A 36 -2.57 22.32 -4.88
CA PHE A 36 -3.97 22.73 -4.65
C PHE A 36 -4.72 21.76 -3.72
N ASP A 37 -4.40 20.47 -3.77
CA ASP A 37 -5.04 19.46 -2.92
C ASP A 37 -4.61 19.59 -1.46
N THR A 38 -3.38 20.07 -1.22
CA THR A 38 -2.84 20.27 0.13
C THR A 38 -3.45 21.51 0.77
N ALA A 39 -3.46 22.65 0.07
CA ALA A 39 -4.00 23.90 0.60
C ALA A 39 -5.52 23.85 0.83
N ILE A 40 -6.29 23.24 -0.10
CA ILE A 40 -7.75 23.09 0.07
C ILE A 40 -8.09 22.03 1.12
N SER A 41 -7.33 20.93 1.20
CA SER A 41 -7.51 19.97 2.30
C SER A 41 -7.21 20.62 3.65
N GLU A 42 -6.15 21.41 3.78
CA GLU A 42 -5.83 22.14 5.01
C GLU A 42 -6.92 23.17 5.36
N LEU A 43 -7.44 23.91 4.37
CA LEU A 43 -8.49 24.93 4.60
C LEU A 43 -9.87 24.33 4.94
N LEU A 44 -10.21 23.17 4.38
CA LEU A 44 -11.45 22.44 4.67
C LEU A 44 -11.34 21.52 5.89
N SER A 45 -10.13 21.21 6.36
CA SER A 45 -9.85 20.32 7.50
C SER A 45 -10.05 20.95 8.88
N GLY A 46 -10.69 22.12 8.97
CA GLY A 46 -11.02 22.77 10.25
C GLY A 46 -11.75 21.87 11.26
N ASN A 47 -12.27 20.71 10.84
CA ASN A 47 -12.81 19.65 11.70
C ASN A 47 -12.36 18.21 11.32
N ASP A 48 -11.40 18.03 10.41
CA ASP A 48 -11.14 16.72 9.75
C ASP A 48 -9.78 16.10 10.16
N ARG A 49 -9.43 16.21 11.45
CA ARG A 49 -8.22 15.61 12.06
C ARG A 49 -8.13 14.08 11.93
N GLU A 50 -9.14 13.41 11.36
CA GLU A 50 -9.25 11.95 11.31
C GLU A 50 -9.07 11.35 9.92
N ARG A 51 -8.96 12.19 8.87
CA ARG A 51 -8.72 11.73 7.50
C ARG A 51 -7.23 11.47 7.28
N LEU A 52 -6.84 10.20 7.39
CA LEU A 52 -5.47 9.78 7.06
C LEU A 52 -5.34 9.63 5.53
N LYS A 53 -4.31 10.26 4.97
CA LYS A 53 -3.94 10.15 3.56
C LYS A 53 -2.42 10.25 3.47
N VAL A 54 -1.80 9.38 2.67
CA VAL A 54 -0.37 9.53 2.37
C VAL A 54 -0.20 10.71 1.42
N THR A 55 0.80 11.56 1.69
CA THR A 55 1.09 12.76 0.90
C THR A 55 2.52 12.71 0.37
N ASN A 56 2.84 13.53 -0.65
CA ASN A 56 4.22 13.67 -1.11
C ASN A 56 5.14 14.04 0.05
N LYS A 57 4.76 15.02 0.87
CA LYS A 57 5.53 15.42 2.06
C LYS A 57 5.89 14.26 2.98
N LEU A 58 4.97 13.31 3.19
CA LEU A 58 5.25 12.12 4.01
C LEU A 58 6.23 11.15 3.31
N LEU A 59 6.08 10.93 2.01
CA LEU A 59 6.97 10.07 1.24
C LEU A 59 8.35 10.70 1.05
N ASP A 60 8.43 11.99 0.79
CA ASP A 60 9.68 12.73 0.62
C ASP A 60 10.47 12.78 1.93
N ALA A 61 9.77 12.86 3.08
CA ALA A 61 10.40 12.72 4.39
C ALA A 61 10.97 11.32 4.67
N CYS A 62 10.59 10.32 3.87
CA CYS A 62 11.13 8.97 3.92
C CYS A 62 12.29 8.76 2.93
N ILE A 63 12.65 9.76 2.11
CA ILE A 63 13.77 9.66 1.16
C ILE A 63 15.10 9.72 1.92
N HIS A 64 15.97 8.74 1.66
CA HIS A 64 17.32 8.69 2.21
C HIS A 64 18.32 8.23 1.15
N ASP A 65 19.55 8.72 1.29
CA ASP A 65 20.70 8.24 0.51
C ASP A 65 21.22 6.92 1.13
N TYR A 66 21.13 5.85 0.34
CA TYR A 66 21.71 4.55 0.63
C TYR A 66 21.85 3.75 -0.66
N ASP A 67 22.62 2.67 -0.59
CA ASP A 67 22.91 1.79 -1.72
C ASP A 67 21.66 0.98 -2.12
N TYR A 68 20.79 1.59 -2.93
CA TYR A 68 19.52 1.01 -3.37
C TYR A 68 19.75 -0.11 -4.40
N GLY A 69 19.11 -1.25 -4.19
CA GLY A 69 19.24 -2.42 -5.07
C GLY A 69 20.46 -3.30 -4.79
N ALA A 70 21.35 -2.89 -3.89
CA ALA A 70 22.46 -3.71 -3.42
C ALA A 70 21.94 -4.74 -2.40
N CYS A 71 22.08 -6.03 -2.69
CA CYS A 71 21.71 -7.08 -1.74
C CYS A 71 22.63 -6.99 -0.51
N PRO A 72 22.10 -6.69 0.70
CA PRO A 72 22.97 -6.54 1.85
C PRO A 72 23.56 -7.90 2.24
N PRO A 73 24.88 -8.02 2.45
CA PRO A 73 25.53 -9.32 2.63
C PRO A 73 25.05 -10.10 3.87
N ARG A 74 24.43 -9.43 4.85
CA ARG A 74 23.95 -10.03 6.11
C ARG A 74 22.46 -9.79 6.42
N ARG A 75 21.77 -8.97 5.63
CA ARG A 75 20.35 -8.66 5.87
C ARG A 75 19.47 -9.49 4.96
N GLN A 76 18.48 -10.12 5.57
CA GLN A 76 17.39 -10.75 4.85
C GLN A 76 16.33 -9.70 4.52
N CYS A 77 15.54 -9.95 3.47
CA CYS A 77 14.47 -9.05 3.08
C CYS A 77 13.08 -9.66 3.32
N SER A 78 12.08 -8.80 3.44
CA SER A 78 10.67 -9.13 3.24
C SER A 78 10.24 -8.71 1.84
N MET A 79 9.19 -9.34 1.32
CA MET A 79 8.59 -8.97 0.05
C MET A 79 7.07 -8.89 0.19
N GLY A 80 6.48 -7.87 -0.40
CA GLY A 80 5.04 -7.72 -0.58
C GLY A 80 4.70 -7.63 -2.06
N VAL A 81 3.69 -8.38 -2.48
CA VAL A 81 3.28 -8.47 -3.88
C VAL A 81 1.78 -8.22 -4.02
N SER A 82 1.41 -7.24 -4.83
CA SER A 82 0.03 -7.04 -5.29
C SER A 82 -0.04 -7.38 -6.78
N MET A 83 -1.05 -8.14 -7.18
CA MET A 83 -1.19 -8.60 -8.56
C MET A 83 -2.32 -7.87 -9.28
N ARG A 84 -2.07 -7.53 -10.54
CA ARG A 84 -3.09 -7.15 -11.51
C ARG A 84 -3.02 -8.11 -12.70
N THR A 85 -4.00 -8.04 -13.60
CA THR A 85 -4.21 -8.95 -14.74
C THR A 85 -2.96 -9.25 -15.59
N SER A 86 -1.94 -8.39 -15.61
CA SER A 86 -0.75 -8.58 -16.44
C SER A 86 0.60 -8.33 -15.73
N SER A 87 0.59 -7.91 -14.46
CA SER A 87 1.80 -7.48 -13.76
C SER A 87 1.70 -7.69 -12.25
N PHE A 88 2.84 -7.96 -11.64
CA PHE A 88 3.05 -7.97 -10.19
C PHE A 88 3.70 -6.65 -9.78
N TYR A 89 3.08 -5.96 -8.83
CA TYR A 89 3.64 -4.81 -8.16
C TYR A 89 4.36 -5.30 -6.91
N VAL A 90 5.64 -4.99 -6.80
CA VAL A 90 6.53 -5.59 -5.80
C VAL A 90 7.18 -4.49 -4.98
N VAL A 91 7.17 -4.69 -3.66
CA VAL A 91 7.98 -3.94 -2.71
C VAL A 91 8.81 -4.94 -1.92
N ILE A 92 10.12 -4.73 -1.87
CA ILE A 92 11.06 -5.51 -1.07
C ILE A 92 11.75 -4.56 -0.13
N SER A 93 11.81 -4.89 1.16
CA SER A 93 12.54 -4.10 2.14
C SER A 93 13.40 -4.97 3.05
N THR A 94 14.48 -4.41 3.59
CA THR A 94 15.30 -5.10 4.58
C THR A 94 14.49 -5.43 5.82
N LEU A 95 14.71 -6.62 6.36
CA LEU A 95 14.30 -6.95 7.72
C LEU A 95 15.23 -6.26 8.71
N GLY A 96 14.64 -5.74 9.78
CA GLY A 96 15.40 -5.28 10.94
C GLY A 96 16.22 -6.43 11.57
N GLU A 97 17.47 -6.13 11.96
CA GLU A 97 18.43 -7.07 12.54
C GLU A 97 18.26 -7.32 14.06
N GLY A 98 17.28 -6.70 14.73
CA GLY A 98 17.16 -6.79 16.20
C GLY A 98 15.72 -6.86 16.72
N GLU A 99 15.59 -7.01 18.04
CA GLU A 99 14.31 -7.19 18.76
C GLU A 99 13.54 -5.88 18.96
N ARG A 100 14.11 -4.73 18.57
CA ARG A 100 13.48 -3.43 18.82
C ARG A 100 12.50 -3.09 17.72
N TYR A 101 11.27 -2.78 18.12
CA TYR A 101 10.13 -2.41 17.27
C TYR A 101 10.30 -1.12 16.44
N HIS A 102 11.49 -0.50 16.46
CA HIS A 102 11.80 0.78 15.82
C HIS A 102 12.84 0.66 14.71
N GLU A 103 13.05 -0.54 14.18
CA GLU A 103 14.05 -0.73 13.15
C GLU A 103 13.58 -0.21 11.80
N ILE A 104 14.42 0.65 11.24
CA ILE A 104 14.29 1.22 9.92
C ILE A 104 14.32 0.09 8.88
N ARG A 105 13.32 0.06 8.02
CA ARG A 105 13.22 -0.85 6.88
C ARG A 105 13.60 -0.09 5.62
N ARG A 106 14.69 -0.50 4.98
CA ARG A 106 15.16 0.12 3.74
C ARG A 106 14.55 -0.62 2.57
N SER A 107 13.81 0.07 1.71
CA SER A 107 13.39 -0.53 0.45
C SER A 107 14.63 -0.94 -0.37
N GLN A 108 14.59 -2.11 -0.98
CA GLN A 108 15.65 -2.69 -1.79
C GLN A 108 15.20 -2.87 -3.24
N PHE A 109 13.89 -2.98 -3.43
CA PHE A 109 13.26 -3.01 -4.74
C PHE A 109 11.83 -2.47 -4.61
N ILE A 110 11.46 -1.59 -5.53
CA ILE A 110 10.10 -1.13 -5.78
C ILE A 110 9.97 -1.12 -7.30
N GLY A 111 9.04 -1.92 -7.82
CA GLY A 111 8.92 -2.08 -9.26
C GLY A 111 7.84 -3.06 -9.67
N ARG A 112 7.73 -3.25 -10.99
CA ARG A 112 6.84 -4.23 -11.60
C ARG A 112 7.61 -5.38 -12.24
N VAL A 113 7.07 -6.57 -12.12
CA VAL A 113 7.49 -7.75 -12.89
C VAL A 113 6.29 -8.42 -13.55
N LYS A 114 6.53 -9.31 -14.52
CA LYS A 114 5.46 -9.86 -15.38
C LYS A 114 5.16 -11.31 -15.09
N THR A 115 6.13 -12.05 -14.59
CA THR A 115 6.03 -13.49 -14.43
C THR A 115 6.31 -13.91 -12.99
N PHE A 116 5.87 -15.12 -12.64
CA PHE A 116 6.23 -15.74 -11.36
C PHE A 116 7.73 -16.04 -11.27
N ASP A 117 8.36 -16.40 -12.39
CA ASP A 117 9.82 -16.63 -12.45
C ASP A 117 10.60 -15.35 -12.12
N ASP A 118 10.10 -14.17 -12.54
CA ASP A 118 10.68 -12.89 -12.15
C ASP A 118 10.57 -12.65 -10.63
N LEU A 119 9.47 -13.07 -9.99
CA LEU A 119 9.32 -12.99 -8.54
C LEU A 119 10.33 -13.90 -7.84
N ASP A 120 10.53 -15.12 -8.34
CA ASP A 120 11.50 -16.06 -7.79
C ASP A 120 12.94 -15.52 -7.93
N ALA A 121 13.26 -14.93 -9.08
CA ALA A 121 14.54 -14.25 -9.29
C ALA A 121 14.76 -13.08 -8.33
N LEU A 122 13.72 -12.29 -8.04
CA LEU A 122 13.78 -11.25 -7.02
C LEU A 122 13.97 -11.84 -5.61
N MET A 123 13.26 -12.92 -5.28
CA MET A 123 13.39 -13.57 -3.97
C MET A 123 14.81 -14.08 -3.73
N GLU A 124 15.42 -14.70 -4.74
CA GLU A 124 16.80 -15.17 -4.66
C GLU A 124 17.79 -13.99 -4.59
N ARG A 125 17.66 -13.01 -5.50
CA ARG A 125 18.55 -11.84 -5.57
C ARG A 125 18.61 -11.07 -4.25
N TYR A 126 17.46 -10.86 -3.62
CA TYR A 126 17.34 -10.06 -2.39
C TYR A 126 17.29 -10.89 -1.12
N ARG A 127 17.50 -12.21 -1.22
CA ARG A 127 17.46 -13.14 -0.08
C ARG A 127 16.18 -12.95 0.76
N VAL A 128 15.05 -12.98 0.07
CA VAL A 128 13.73 -12.75 0.67
C VAL A 128 13.40 -13.92 1.58
N LEU A 129 13.25 -13.63 2.87
CA LEU A 129 12.91 -14.61 3.89
C LEU A 129 11.44 -15.01 3.83
N GLY A 130 10.59 -14.06 3.47
CA GLY A 130 9.23 -14.38 3.13
C GLY A 130 8.49 -13.27 2.41
N CYS A 131 7.50 -13.73 1.66
CA CYS A 131 6.72 -12.99 0.72
C CYS A 131 5.24 -13.08 1.10
N ILE A 132 4.54 -11.96 1.13
CA ILE A 132 3.08 -11.92 1.23
C ILE A 132 2.53 -11.44 -0.12
N VAL A 133 1.64 -12.23 -0.72
CA VAL A 133 1.06 -11.96 -2.05
C VAL A 133 -0.47 -11.94 -1.99
N SER A 134 -1.10 -11.02 -2.73
CA SER A 134 -2.55 -11.04 -2.94
C SER A 134 -2.97 -12.22 -3.82
N ALA A 135 -4.05 -12.91 -3.46
CA ALA A 135 -4.58 -14.00 -4.29
C ALA A 135 -5.22 -13.52 -5.61
N GLN A 136 -5.80 -12.32 -5.62
CA GLN A 136 -6.55 -11.79 -6.76
C GLN A 136 -5.63 -11.12 -7.79
N PRO A 137 -5.97 -11.11 -9.10
CA PRO A 137 -7.18 -11.71 -9.71
C PRO A 137 -7.11 -13.23 -10.02
N GLU A 138 -5.96 -13.88 -9.90
CA GLU A 138 -5.72 -15.26 -10.36
C GLU A 138 -5.36 -16.21 -9.19
N PRO A 139 -6.32 -16.51 -8.27
CA PRO A 139 -6.04 -17.22 -7.03
C PRO A 139 -5.47 -18.63 -7.25
N HIS A 140 -5.87 -19.30 -8.34
CA HIS A 140 -5.36 -20.63 -8.67
C HIS A 140 -3.89 -20.61 -9.09
N LEU A 141 -3.44 -19.56 -9.78
CA LEU A 141 -2.04 -19.42 -10.18
C LEU A 141 -1.16 -19.09 -8.98
N VAL A 142 -1.59 -18.15 -8.13
CA VAL A 142 -0.88 -17.80 -6.89
C VAL A 142 -0.78 -19.02 -5.96
N GLN A 143 -1.87 -19.78 -5.83
CA GLN A 143 -1.90 -21.00 -5.01
C GLN A 143 -0.98 -22.10 -5.56
N ARG A 144 -0.83 -22.19 -6.89
CA ARG A 144 0.10 -23.11 -7.55
C ARG A 144 1.54 -22.67 -7.32
N TRP A 145 1.85 -21.41 -7.58
CA TRP A 145 3.18 -20.82 -7.36
C TRP A 145 3.63 -21.04 -5.92
N ARG A 146 2.83 -20.62 -4.92
CA ARG A 146 3.12 -20.79 -3.48
C ARG A 146 3.46 -22.22 -3.04
N LYS A 147 2.99 -23.25 -3.75
CA LYS A 147 3.25 -24.66 -3.40
C LYS A 147 4.61 -25.15 -3.92
N GLN A 148 5.29 -24.37 -4.76
CA GLN A 148 6.62 -24.66 -5.27
C GLN A 148 7.68 -24.36 -4.19
N SER A 149 8.92 -24.72 -4.47
CA SER A 149 10.06 -24.38 -3.61
C SER A 149 10.57 -23.00 -3.97
N HIS A 150 10.74 -22.13 -2.98
CA HIS A 150 11.25 -20.77 -3.14
C HIS A 150 12.40 -20.53 -2.15
N HIS A 151 13.18 -19.46 -2.36
CA HIS A 151 14.25 -19.07 -1.44
C HIS A 151 13.74 -18.76 -0.02
N GLY A 152 12.49 -18.32 0.11
CA GLY A 152 11.83 -18.03 1.37
C GLY A 152 10.40 -18.51 1.41
N HIS A 153 9.67 -18.17 2.46
CA HIS A 153 8.29 -18.60 2.63
C HIS A 153 7.30 -17.70 1.88
N VAL A 154 6.40 -18.30 1.10
CA VAL A 154 5.34 -17.57 0.41
C VAL A 154 4.00 -17.75 1.13
N TYR A 155 3.34 -16.63 1.40
CA TYR A 155 2.05 -16.55 2.07
C TYR A 155 1.03 -15.79 1.24
N ILE A 156 -0.19 -16.28 1.22
CA ILE A 156 -1.31 -15.63 0.55
C ILE A 156 -2.07 -14.77 1.56
N ALA A 157 -2.25 -13.49 1.23
CA ALA A 157 -3.05 -12.58 2.05
C ALA A 157 -4.55 -12.81 1.85
N GLU A 158 -5.27 -12.94 2.95
CA GLU A 158 -6.72 -12.95 3.03
C GLU A 158 -7.18 -11.70 3.79
N LEU A 159 -7.70 -10.72 3.05
CA LEU A 159 -8.14 -9.46 3.62
C LEU A 159 -9.55 -9.60 4.19
N LEU A 160 -9.69 -9.28 5.47
CA LEU A 160 -10.95 -9.09 6.17
C LEU A 160 -11.37 -7.62 6.07
N ASN A 161 -12.66 -7.36 6.30
CA ASN A 161 -13.26 -6.02 6.27
C ASN A 161 -14.10 -5.77 7.54
N ASP A 162 -13.61 -6.22 8.69
CA ASP A 162 -14.28 -6.05 9.99
C ASP A 162 -13.80 -4.82 10.78
N GLY A 163 -12.77 -4.14 10.26
CA GLY A 163 -12.18 -2.89 10.76
C GLY A 163 -11.20 -3.06 11.93
N THR A 164 -11.01 -4.27 12.47
CA THR A 164 -10.30 -4.44 13.75
C THR A 164 -9.41 -5.68 13.84
N SER A 165 -9.62 -6.69 12.99
CA SER A 165 -8.90 -7.95 13.09
C SER A 165 -7.40 -7.78 12.85
N LYS A 166 -6.64 -8.11 13.89
CA LYS A 166 -5.18 -8.16 13.84
C LYS A 166 -4.73 -9.31 12.93
N PRO A 167 -3.48 -9.29 12.45
CA PRO A 167 -2.92 -10.38 11.67
C PRO A 167 -2.99 -11.70 12.44
N GLU A 168 -3.65 -12.68 11.84
CA GLU A 168 -3.61 -14.05 12.28
C GLU A 168 -2.83 -14.86 11.24
N TRP A 169 -1.90 -15.67 11.77
CA TRP A 169 -0.96 -16.43 10.98
C TRP A 169 -0.99 -17.88 11.41
N PRO A 170 -1.97 -18.65 10.93
CA PRO A 170 -2.06 -20.05 11.29
C PRO A 170 -0.80 -20.76 10.81
N LYS A 171 -0.15 -21.50 11.71
CA LYS A 171 1.03 -22.29 11.34
C LYS A 171 0.64 -23.24 10.20
N TRP A 172 1.53 -23.40 9.22
CA TRP A 172 1.43 -24.39 8.12
C TRP A 172 0.41 -24.14 7.00
N THR A 173 -0.50 -23.16 7.11
CA THR A 173 -1.52 -22.93 6.08
C THR A 173 -0.99 -22.22 4.84
N GLY A 174 0.11 -21.46 4.98
CA GLY A 174 0.60 -20.59 3.91
C GLY A 174 -0.34 -19.40 3.64
N ARG A 175 -1.17 -19.03 4.62
CA ARG A 175 -2.12 -17.92 4.54
C ARG A 175 -1.95 -16.99 5.72
N VAL A 176 -2.24 -15.72 5.51
CA VAL A 176 -2.31 -14.69 6.55
C VAL A 176 -3.64 -13.97 6.42
N THR A 177 -4.44 -13.99 7.48
CA THR A 177 -5.69 -13.24 7.57
C THR A 177 -5.43 -11.93 8.30
N VAL A 178 -5.94 -10.81 7.79
CA VAL A 178 -5.80 -9.50 8.43
C VAL A 178 -6.89 -8.56 7.95
N ASP A 179 -7.39 -7.69 8.82
CA ASP A 179 -8.27 -6.61 8.39
C ASP A 179 -7.53 -5.58 7.53
N ARG A 180 -8.14 -5.20 6.40
CA ARG A 180 -7.54 -4.25 5.46
C ARG A 180 -7.29 -2.89 6.10
N THR A 181 -8.19 -2.41 6.96
CA THR A 181 -8.04 -1.12 7.63
C THR A 181 -6.93 -1.16 8.66
N PHE A 182 -6.84 -2.23 9.45
CA PHE A 182 -5.72 -2.47 10.36
C PHE A 182 -4.39 -2.46 9.63
N LEU A 183 -4.30 -3.23 8.54
CA LEU A 183 -3.09 -3.37 7.73
C LEU A 183 -2.61 -2.01 7.18
N LEU A 184 -3.52 -1.25 6.57
CA LEU A 184 -3.18 0.05 5.99
C LEU A 184 -2.91 1.14 7.03
N ASN A 185 -3.53 1.08 8.21
CA ASN A 185 -3.17 1.97 9.32
C ASN A 185 -1.75 1.68 9.80
N SER A 186 -1.40 0.41 10.05
CA SER A 186 -0.06 0.05 10.51
C SER A 186 1.02 0.43 9.50
N ALA A 187 0.77 0.19 8.20
CA ALA A 187 1.67 0.61 7.13
C ALA A 187 1.70 2.15 6.96
N TYR A 188 0.62 2.86 7.29
CA TYR A 188 0.62 4.32 7.32
C TYR A 188 1.51 4.85 8.45
N ASP A 189 1.40 4.28 9.65
CA ASP A 189 2.19 4.67 10.81
C ASP A 189 3.70 4.51 10.54
N GLU A 190 4.11 3.46 9.80
CA GLU A 190 5.50 3.27 9.38
C GLU A 190 6.01 4.43 8.50
N ILE A 191 5.19 4.95 7.58
CA ILE A 191 5.52 6.10 6.74
C ILE A 191 5.54 7.38 7.59
N GLN A 192 4.52 7.58 8.42
CA GLN A 192 4.39 8.76 9.27
C GLN A 192 5.57 8.90 10.23
N GLU A 193 6.05 7.78 10.77
CA GLU A 193 7.20 7.71 11.68
C GLU A 193 8.55 7.64 10.94
N GLN A 194 8.57 7.74 9.60
CA GLN A 194 9.77 7.69 8.76
C GLN A 194 10.60 6.41 8.98
N ARG A 195 9.93 5.30 9.28
CA ARG A 195 10.56 3.98 9.51
C ARG A 195 10.71 3.16 8.25
N TRP A 196 10.16 3.61 7.12
CA TRP A 196 10.38 3.02 5.81
C TRP A 196 11.23 3.95 4.96
N TRP A 197 12.46 3.57 4.65
CA TRP A 197 13.34 4.39 3.83
C TRP A 197 13.13 4.10 2.34
N LEU A 198 12.92 5.18 1.59
CA LEU A 198 12.75 5.21 0.14
C LEU A 198 14.04 5.72 -0.52
N PRO A 199 14.39 5.23 -1.73
CA PRO A 199 15.56 5.71 -2.46
C PRO A 199 15.38 7.16 -2.94
N GLU A 200 16.49 7.83 -3.27
CA GLU A 200 16.50 9.23 -3.72
C GLU A 200 15.51 9.52 -4.87
N HIS A 201 15.43 8.61 -5.84
CA HIS A 201 14.56 8.75 -7.02
C HIS A 201 13.19 8.07 -6.83
N ALA A 202 12.70 7.88 -5.61
CA ALA A 202 11.43 7.19 -5.36
C ALA A 202 10.23 7.81 -6.09
N ALA A 203 10.19 9.14 -6.19
CA ALA A 203 9.13 9.86 -6.89
C ALA A 203 9.07 9.57 -8.40
N GLU A 204 10.16 9.06 -9.00
CA GLU A 204 10.27 8.78 -10.43
C GLU A 204 9.97 7.32 -10.78
N ILE A 205 9.84 6.44 -9.77
CA ILE A 205 9.63 5.00 -9.98
C ILE A 205 8.36 4.76 -10.78
N ASP A 206 8.52 4.01 -11.88
CA ASP A 206 7.48 3.76 -12.88
C ASP A 206 6.85 5.05 -13.43
N GLY A 207 7.64 6.11 -13.61
CA GLY A 207 7.16 7.40 -14.10
C GLY A 207 6.24 8.12 -13.10
N GLY A 208 6.44 7.88 -11.80
CA GLY A 208 5.64 8.44 -10.71
C GLY A 208 4.37 7.65 -10.36
N GLU A 209 4.13 6.51 -11.03
CA GLU A 209 3.02 5.61 -10.72
C GLU A 209 3.12 5.11 -9.27
N PHE A 210 4.32 4.88 -8.75
CA PHE A 210 4.53 4.48 -7.36
C PHE A 210 3.93 5.48 -6.36
N TYR A 211 4.33 6.75 -6.43
CA TYR A 211 3.78 7.80 -5.55
C TYR A 211 2.27 7.96 -5.75
N ALA A 212 1.80 7.97 -6.99
CA ALA A 212 0.38 8.12 -7.29
C ALA A 212 -0.44 7.01 -6.61
N GLN A 213 0.01 5.76 -6.68
CA GLN A 213 -0.72 4.63 -6.13
C GLN A 213 -0.63 4.53 -4.60
N VAL A 214 0.52 4.84 -4.00
CA VAL A 214 0.67 4.84 -2.54
C VAL A 214 -0.24 5.89 -1.88
N LYS A 215 -0.47 7.03 -2.55
CA LYS A 215 -1.34 8.12 -2.07
C LYS A 215 -2.84 7.93 -2.37
N ALA A 216 -3.20 7.02 -3.28
CA ALA A 216 -4.57 6.94 -3.78
C ALA A 216 -5.60 6.57 -2.70
N PRO A 217 -5.37 5.58 -1.82
CA PRO A 217 -6.29 5.29 -0.73
C PRO A 217 -6.35 6.43 0.30
N SER A 218 -7.56 6.76 0.75
CA SER A 218 -7.79 7.69 1.86
C SER A 218 -8.64 7.02 2.93
N ARG A 219 -8.35 7.28 4.20
CA ARG A 219 -9.19 6.81 5.31
C ARG A 219 -10.43 7.69 5.44
N VAL A 220 -11.60 7.08 5.40
CA VAL A 220 -12.90 7.74 5.48
C VAL A 220 -13.74 7.15 6.60
N ARG A 221 -14.64 7.95 7.16
CA ARG A 221 -15.70 7.46 8.05
C ARG A 221 -16.71 6.65 7.23
N ASP A 222 -17.09 5.49 7.76
CA ASP A 222 -18.13 4.62 7.22
C ASP A 222 -19.24 4.48 8.27
N MET A 223 -20.44 4.89 7.89
CA MET A 223 -21.67 4.82 8.71
C MET A 223 -22.70 3.85 8.11
N SER A 224 -22.31 3.03 7.13
CA SER A 224 -23.23 2.15 6.40
C SER A 224 -23.94 1.12 7.28
N THR A 225 -23.34 0.72 8.40
CA THR A 225 -23.93 -0.23 9.35
C THR A 225 -24.62 0.43 10.54
N GLY A 226 -24.70 1.77 10.58
CA GLY A 226 -25.25 2.53 11.72
C GLY A 226 -24.22 2.81 12.84
N ASP A 227 -23.14 2.04 12.90
CA ASP A 227 -21.99 2.28 13.78
C ASP A 227 -20.91 3.08 13.05
N LEU A 228 -20.24 4.00 13.76
CA LEU A 228 -19.08 4.71 13.23
C LEU A 228 -17.90 3.75 13.09
N ARG A 229 -17.54 3.46 11.84
CA ARG A 229 -16.32 2.73 11.48
C ARG A 229 -15.41 3.60 10.64
N TYR A 230 -14.15 3.22 10.55
CA TYR A 230 -13.21 3.80 9.59
C TYR A 230 -12.84 2.74 8.58
N ARG A 231 -12.73 3.15 7.32
CA ARG A 231 -12.21 2.29 6.25
C ARG A 231 -11.32 3.08 5.32
N TRP A 232 -10.38 2.41 4.69
CA TRP A 232 -9.62 2.99 3.58
C TRP A 232 -10.38 2.77 2.28
N THR A 233 -10.53 3.82 1.47
CA THR A 233 -11.14 3.71 0.14
C THR A 233 -10.37 2.70 -0.70
N GLU A 234 -11.10 1.82 -1.38
CA GLU A 234 -10.55 0.98 -2.44
C GLU A 234 -10.54 1.77 -3.74
N THR A 235 -9.36 1.94 -4.33
CA THR A 235 -9.18 2.65 -5.61
C THR A 235 -8.90 1.68 -6.76
N GLY A 236 -9.14 0.39 -6.53
CA GLY A 236 -9.00 -0.67 -7.50
C GLY A 236 -7.58 -0.76 -8.04
N ALA A 237 -7.41 -0.61 -9.36
CA ALA A 237 -6.09 -0.68 -9.99
C ALA A 237 -5.07 0.35 -9.47
N LEU A 238 -5.53 1.39 -8.77
CA LEU A 238 -4.71 2.51 -8.31
C LEU A 238 -4.14 2.30 -6.90
N ASP A 239 -4.29 1.16 -6.24
CA ASP A 239 -3.69 0.91 -4.92
C ASP A 239 -2.69 -0.25 -4.86
N ASN A 240 -2.26 -0.80 -6.00
CA ASN A 240 -1.39 -1.98 -6.02
C ASN A 240 -0.05 -1.76 -5.29
N TYR A 241 0.63 -0.64 -5.52
CA TYR A 241 1.84 -0.32 -4.77
C TYR A 241 1.58 -0.08 -3.29
N ARG A 242 0.42 0.50 -2.94
CA ARG A 242 0.04 0.67 -1.54
C ARG A 242 -0.16 -0.68 -0.85
N MET A 243 -0.81 -1.62 -1.53
CA MET A 243 -1.03 -2.96 -1.01
C MET A 243 0.26 -3.77 -0.96
N ALA A 244 1.12 -3.69 -1.98
CA ALA A 244 2.44 -4.31 -1.98
C ALA A 244 3.30 -3.82 -0.81
N HIS A 245 3.34 -2.50 -0.56
CA HIS A 245 4.00 -1.93 0.63
C HIS A 245 3.39 -2.47 1.93
N ALA A 246 2.06 -2.51 2.03
CA ALA A 246 1.40 -2.98 3.23
C ALA A 246 1.68 -4.48 3.50
N PHE A 247 1.74 -5.32 2.48
CA PHE A 247 2.12 -6.73 2.60
C PHE A 247 3.58 -6.93 2.99
N ASP A 248 4.49 -6.14 2.40
CA ASP A 248 5.89 -6.11 2.78
C ASP A 248 6.05 -5.72 4.26
N HIS A 249 5.34 -4.67 4.70
CA HIS A 249 5.25 -4.23 6.09
C HIS A 249 4.69 -5.31 7.02
N LEU A 250 3.62 -6.00 6.61
CA LEU A 250 2.98 -7.06 7.39
C LEU A 250 3.98 -8.17 7.73
N TYR A 251 4.75 -8.65 6.74
CA TYR A 251 5.80 -9.64 6.98
C TYR A 251 6.95 -9.06 7.82
N GLY A 252 7.40 -7.85 7.47
CA GLY A 252 8.52 -7.17 8.10
C GLY A 252 8.33 -6.93 9.60
N VAL A 253 7.10 -6.60 10.02
CA VAL A 253 6.79 -6.18 11.39
C VAL A 253 6.10 -7.27 12.22
N TYR A 254 5.18 -8.05 11.64
CA TYR A 254 4.31 -8.92 12.43
C TYR A 254 4.74 -10.39 12.49
N ARG A 255 5.60 -10.87 11.58
CA ARG A 255 5.98 -12.30 11.53
C ARG A 255 6.42 -12.86 12.90
N ARG A 256 7.29 -12.12 13.63
CA ARG A 256 7.80 -12.57 14.94
C ARG A 256 6.71 -12.55 16.01
N ARG A 257 5.84 -11.54 16.01
CA ARG A 257 4.69 -11.43 16.94
C ARG A 257 3.70 -12.57 16.75
N CYS A 258 3.54 -13.04 15.52
CA CYS A 258 2.68 -14.17 15.17
C CYS A 258 3.39 -15.53 15.32
N GLY A 259 4.61 -15.57 15.88
CA GLY A 259 5.34 -16.81 16.12
C GLY A 259 5.96 -17.45 14.88
N VAL A 260 6.11 -16.69 13.78
CA VAL A 260 6.88 -17.10 12.62
C VAL A 260 8.36 -16.88 12.93
N VAL A 261 9.01 -17.93 13.42
CA VAL A 261 10.46 -18.02 13.59
C VAL A 261 11.03 -18.59 12.31
N VAL A 262 11.91 -17.84 11.66
CA VAL A 262 12.65 -18.36 10.50
C VAL A 262 14.04 -18.68 10.98
N TYR A 263 14.41 -19.95 10.86
CA TYR A 263 15.76 -20.40 11.15
C TYR A 263 16.64 -19.96 9.99
N VAL A 264 17.69 -19.20 10.30
CA VAL A 264 18.75 -18.89 9.35
C VAL A 264 19.79 -19.98 9.57
N ASP A 265 19.88 -20.91 8.63
CA ASP A 265 20.97 -21.90 8.58
C ASP A 265 22.31 -21.20 8.23
#